data_AF-S7IRL8-F1
#
_entry.id   AF-S7IRL8-F1
#
_cell.length_a   1.000
_cell.length_b   1.000
_cell.length_c   1.000
_cell.angle_alpha   90.00
_cell.angle_beta   90.00
_cell.angle_gamma   90.00
#
_symmetry.space_group_name_H-M   'P 1'
#
loop_
_entity.id
_entity.type
_entity.pdbx_description
1 polymer ?
#
loop_
_entity_poly.entity_id
_entity_poly.type
_entity_poly.pdbx_seq_one_letter_code
_entity_poly.pdbx_strand_id
1 'polypeptide(L)'
;QAQQILKMADRSFRSFFGLLQKVKSGDYGSKVVCLPHYREKGGLFNLILSTNAITIKNGFLTVPMSREYMKRHNGHRIRIPVPDRLKDKTIQEIRICPMYGGRYFKIQYCYLEDPEPVKTSSGRILAIDLGLDNLAACVTNTGTSFLMDGRKLKSINQYWNKRKARLQSIAAKQGRKTTNQLCQLAKKRNFRMQDILRKTARYILDFASVI
;
A
#
# COMPACT_ATOMS: atom_id res chain seq x y z
N GLN A 1 -20.49 8.38 -10.55
CA GLN A 1 -19.13 8.01 -11.01
C GLN A 1 -18.27 9.23 -11.35
N ALA A 2 -18.77 10.26 -12.04
CA ALA A 2 -17.98 11.46 -12.42
C ALA A 2 -17.30 12.18 -11.23
N GLN A 3 -18.01 12.37 -10.11
CA GLN A 3 -17.46 13.06 -8.93
C GLN A 3 -16.24 12.35 -8.31
N GLN A 4 -16.18 11.02 -8.38
CA GLN A 4 -15.05 10.23 -7.85
C GLN A 4 -13.81 10.36 -8.74
N ILE A 5 -14.01 10.45 -10.05
CA ILE A 5 -12.94 10.65 -11.03
C ILE A 5 -12.28 12.01 -10.80
N LEU A 6 -13.08 13.06 -10.59
CA LEU A 6 -12.57 14.40 -10.27
C LEU A 6 -11.78 14.41 -8.97
N LYS A 7 -12.26 13.75 -7.91
CA LYS A 7 -11.51 13.62 -6.64
C LYS A 7 -10.17 12.90 -6.83
N MET A 8 -10.10 11.88 -7.69
CA MET A 8 -8.84 11.19 -7.99
C MET A 8 -7.87 12.07 -8.78
N ALA A 9 -8.37 12.85 -9.73
CA ALA A 9 -7.56 13.79 -10.49
C ALA A 9 -6.99 14.87 -9.56
N ASP A 10 -7.84 15.52 -8.75
CA ASP A 10 -7.43 16.51 -7.75
C ASP A 10 -6.35 15.96 -6.81
N ARG A 11 -6.56 14.76 -6.22
CA ARG A 11 -5.54 14.10 -5.37
C ARG A 11 -4.22 13.87 -6.10
N SER A 12 -4.26 13.41 -7.35
CA SER A 12 -3.06 13.16 -8.16
C SER A 12 -2.30 14.47 -8.44
N PHE A 13 -3.01 15.54 -8.78
CA PHE A 13 -2.41 16.85 -9.05
C PHE A 13 -1.86 17.50 -7.78
N ARG A 14 -2.57 17.43 -6.64
CA ARG A 14 -2.03 17.88 -5.34
C ARG A 14 -0.71 17.19 -5.00
N SER A 15 -0.65 15.87 -5.19
CA SER A 15 0.58 15.10 -4.98
C SER A 15 1.70 15.54 -5.93
N PHE A 16 1.38 15.78 -7.20
CA PHE A 16 2.35 16.25 -8.20
C PHE A 16 2.92 17.63 -7.83
N PHE A 17 2.07 18.60 -7.48
CA PHE A 17 2.53 19.93 -7.06
C PHE A 17 3.34 19.89 -5.76
N GLY A 18 2.96 19.05 -4.80
CA GLY A 18 3.76 18.83 -3.59
C GLY A 18 5.15 18.25 -3.89
N LEU A 19 5.27 17.34 -4.86
CA LEU A 19 6.56 16.81 -5.29
C LEU A 19 7.41 17.88 -6.00
N LEU A 20 6.79 18.75 -6.80
CA LEU A 20 7.50 19.86 -7.43
C LEU A 20 8.11 20.82 -6.40
N GLN A 21 7.41 21.07 -5.28
CA GLN A 21 7.97 21.88 -4.19
C GLN A 21 9.22 21.23 -3.57
N LYS A 22 9.20 19.90 -3.35
CA LYS A 22 10.36 19.16 -2.82
C LYS A 22 11.54 19.09 -3.79
N VAL A 23 11.27 19.06 -5.10
CA VAL A 23 12.32 19.17 -6.11
C VAL A 23 12.98 20.55 -6.03
N LYS A 24 12.19 21.61 -5.83
CA LYS A 24 12.71 22.98 -5.67
C LYS A 24 13.56 23.14 -4.41
N SER A 25 13.22 22.46 -3.31
CA SER A 25 14.01 22.49 -2.07
C SER A 25 15.26 21.59 -2.11
N GLY A 26 15.44 20.77 -3.16
CA GLY A 26 16.57 19.85 -3.28
C GLY A 26 16.37 18.49 -2.57
N ASP A 27 15.23 18.30 -1.89
CA ASP A 27 14.92 17.07 -1.14
C ASP A 27 14.46 15.90 -2.05
N TYR A 28 14.33 16.14 -3.35
CA TYR A 28 13.80 15.16 -4.28
C TYR A 28 14.39 15.28 -5.69
N GLY A 29 14.58 14.13 -6.34
CA GLY A 29 15.10 14.09 -7.71
C GLY A 29 14.07 14.57 -8.73
N SER A 30 14.44 15.52 -9.60
CA SER A 30 13.55 16.03 -10.65
C SER A 30 13.13 14.96 -11.67
N LYS A 31 14.03 14.01 -11.98
CA LYS A 31 13.82 12.95 -12.99
C LYS A 31 12.69 11.97 -12.65
N VAL A 32 12.23 11.93 -11.41
CA VAL A 32 11.17 11.00 -10.96
C VAL A 32 9.80 11.68 -10.82
N VAL A 33 9.72 13.01 -10.99
CA VAL A 33 8.46 13.75 -10.90
C VAL A 33 7.86 13.93 -12.29
N CYS A 34 6.81 13.15 -12.56
CA CYS A 34 6.10 13.19 -13.84
C CYS A 34 4.67 13.71 -13.66
N LEU A 35 4.18 14.41 -14.68
CA LEU A 35 2.79 14.85 -14.73
C LEU A 35 1.84 13.63 -14.69
N PRO A 36 0.74 13.67 -13.91
CA PRO A 36 -0.28 12.62 -13.94
C PRO A 36 -0.85 12.46 -15.35
N HIS A 37 -0.94 11.23 -15.85
CA HIS A 37 -1.45 10.94 -17.18
C HIS A 37 -2.96 10.63 -17.16
N TYR A 38 -3.63 10.86 -18.29
CA TYR A 38 -5.02 10.46 -18.47
C TYR A 38 -5.20 8.94 -18.40
N ARG A 39 -6.39 8.50 -18.02
CA ARG A 39 -6.74 7.09 -17.95
C ARG A 39 -6.85 6.51 -19.37
N GLU A 40 -6.20 5.36 -19.58
CA GLU A 40 -6.36 4.57 -20.80
C GLU A 40 -7.84 4.17 -21.02
N LYS A 41 -8.33 4.35 -22.24
CA LYS A 41 -9.71 3.99 -22.60
C LYS A 41 -9.88 2.46 -22.51
N GLY A 42 -10.92 2.02 -21.79
CA GLY A 42 -11.19 0.59 -21.58
C GLY A 42 -10.31 -0.10 -20.52
N GLY A 43 -9.36 0.62 -19.90
CA GLY A 43 -8.53 0.09 -18.83
C GLY A 43 -9.27 -0.08 -17.49
N LEU A 44 -8.76 -0.97 -16.65
CA LEU A 44 -9.22 -1.12 -15.27
C LEU A 44 -8.81 0.10 -14.43
N PHE A 45 -9.63 0.46 -13.44
CA PHE A 45 -9.38 1.60 -12.56
C PHE A 45 -9.74 1.28 -11.11
N ASN A 46 -9.22 2.10 -10.19
CA ASN A 46 -9.54 1.99 -8.77
C ASN A 46 -11.00 2.39 -8.56
N LEU A 47 -11.79 1.50 -7.96
CA LEU A 47 -13.12 1.85 -7.47
C LEU A 47 -12.98 2.42 -6.07
N ILE A 48 -13.36 3.68 -5.89
CA ILE A 48 -13.34 4.37 -4.59
C ILE A 48 -14.78 4.54 -4.11
N LEU A 49 -15.11 3.96 -2.97
CA LEU A 49 -16.39 4.12 -2.30
C LEU A 49 -16.19 5.09 -1.14
N SER A 50 -16.77 6.29 -1.24
CA SER A 50 -16.89 7.23 -0.12
C SER A 50 -18.04 6.84 0.80
N THR A 51 -18.10 7.39 2.00
CA THR A 51 -19.13 7.12 3.04
C THR A 51 -20.53 6.83 2.48
N ASN A 52 -21.09 7.72 1.65
CA ASN A 52 -22.45 7.58 1.11
C ASN A 52 -22.67 6.36 0.19
N ALA A 53 -21.59 5.81 -0.37
CA ALA A 53 -21.63 4.65 -1.27
C ALA A 53 -21.20 3.34 -0.57
N ILE A 54 -20.85 3.40 0.71
CA ILE A 54 -20.47 2.22 1.50
C ILE A 54 -21.74 1.60 2.06
N THR A 55 -21.96 0.32 1.76
CA THR A 55 -23.07 -0.45 2.33
C THR A 55 -22.52 -1.74 2.91
N ILE A 56 -22.31 -1.76 4.23
CA ILE A 56 -21.85 -2.94 4.97
C ILE A 56 -23.03 -3.48 5.79
N LYS A 57 -23.40 -4.74 5.55
CA LYS A 57 -24.45 -5.45 6.29
C LYS A 57 -24.01 -6.89 6.56
N ASN A 58 -24.23 -7.36 7.79
CA ASN A 58 -23.87 -8.70 8.25
C ASN A 58 -22.39 -9.05 7.98
N GLY A 59 -21.48 -8.08 8.17
CA GLY A 59 -20.04 -8.26 7.92
C GLY A 59 -19.62 -8.26 6.45
N PHE A 60 -20.52 -7.95 5.51
CA PHE A 60 -20.19 -7.88 4.08
C PHE A 60 -20.40 -6.49 3.50
N LEU A 61 -19.39 -6.00 2.80
CA LEU A 61 -19.50 -4.87 1.88
C LEU A 61 -20.24 -5.31 0.61
N THR A 62 -21.32 -4.61 0.28
CA THR A 62 -22.01 -4.76 -1.00
C THR A 62 -21.41 -3.77 -2.00
N VAL A 63 -20.80 -4.27 -3.07
CA VAL A 63 -20.23 -3.41 -4.12
C VAL A 63 -21.36 -2.80 -4.95
N PRO A 64 -21.40 -1.47 -5.13
CA PRO A 64 -22.41 -0.82 -5.98
C PRO A 64 -22.29 -1.28 -7.43
N MET A 65 -23.42 -1.72 -8.01
CA MET A 65 -23.49 -2.22 -9.39
C MET A 65 -24.32 -1.32 -10.28
N SER A 66 -23.96 -1.27 -11.57
CA SER A 66 -24.79 -0.61 -12.58
C SER A 66 -26.09 -1.39 -12.79
N ARG A 67 -27.14 -0.69 -13.24
CA ARG A 67 -28.43 -1.34 -13.60
C ARG A 67 -28.23 -2.42 -14.66
N GLU A 68 -27.35 -2.19 -15.62
CA GLU A 68 -27.01 -3.16 -16.67
C GLU A 68 -26.38 -4.44 -16.09
N TYR A 69 -25.44 -4.30 -15.15
CA TYR A 69 -24.86 -5.45 -14.47
C TYR A 69 -25.94 -6.25 -13.74
N MET A 70 -26.82 -5.56 -13.00
CA MET A 70 -27.91 -6.23 -12.26
C MET A 70 -28.85 -6.99 -13.20
N LYS A 71 -29.20 -6.43 -14.36
CA LYS A 71 -30.02 -7.14 -15.37
C LYS A 71 -29.30 -8.37 -15.94
N ARG A 72 -28.02 -8.22 -16.30
CA ARG A 72 -27.21 -9.29 -16.90
C ARG A 72 -26.92 -10.44 -15.93
N HIS A 73 -26.89 -10.15 -14.63
CA HIS A 73 -26.55 -11.13 -13.60
C HIS A 73 -27.74 -11.45 -12.68
N ASN A 74 -28.98 -11.31 -13.17
CA ASN A 74 -30.21 -11.72 -12.46
C ASN A 74 -30.31 -11.15 -11.04
N GLY A 75 -29.89 -9.90 -10.85
CA GLY A 75 -29.91 -9.21 -9.56
C GLY A 75 -28.81 -9.64 -8.58
N HIS A 76 -27.88 -10.51 -8.98
CA HIS A 76 -26.77 -10.93 -8.13
C HIS A 76 -25.87 -9.74 -7.77
N ARG A 77 -25.48 -9.65 -6.49
CA ARG A 77 -24.62 -8.59 -5.97
C ARG A 77 -23.27 -9.16 -5.57
N ILE A 78 -22.19 -8.44 -5.88
CA ILE A 78 -20.87 -8.80 -5.35
C ILE A 78 -20.79 -8.35 -3.89
N ARG A 79 -20.56 -9.32 -3.02
CA ARG A 79 -20.37 -9.13 -1.58
C ARG A 79 -18.94 -9.48 -1.21
N ILE A 80 -18.32 -8.65 -0.39
CA ILE A 80 -16.94 -8.80 0.04
C ILE A 80 -16.92 -8.87 1.57
N PRO A 81 -16.34 -9.91 2.18
CA PRO A 81 -16.24 -9.98 3.63
C PRO A 81 -15.35 -8.85 4.14
N VAL A 82 -15.84 -8.13 5.14
CA VAL A 82 -15.11 -7.09 5.85
C VAL A 82 -14.32 -7.76 6.98
N PRO A 83 -13.01 -7.48 7.14
CA PRO A 83 -12.23 -8.03 8.24
C PRO A 83 -12.84 -7.73 9.61
N ASP A 84 -12.85 -8.72 10.52
CA ASP A 84 -13.49 -8.60 11.83
C ASP A 84 -12.98 -7.41 12.66
N ARG A 85 -11.67 -7.10 12.56
CA ARG A 85 -11.03 -5.95 13.21
C ARG A 85 -11.58 -4.57 12.80
N LEU A 86 -12.45 -4.51 11.80
CA LEU A 86 -13.08 -3.28 11.31
C LEU A 86 -14.57 -3.18 11.68
N LYS A 87 -15.14 -4.16 12.42
CA LYS A 87 -16.57 -4.17 12.76
C LYS A 87 -17.01 -2.92 13.51
N ASP A 88 -16.19 -2.45 14.44
CA ASP A 88 -16.52 -1.30 15.30
C ASP A 88 -15.86 0.01 14.84
N LYS A 89 -15.32 0.03 13.60
CA LYS A 89 -14.58 1.17 13.06
C LYS A 89 -15.44 1.97 12.08
N THR A 90 -15.36 3.29 12.19
CA THR A 90 -16.03 4.20 11.25
C THR A 90 -15.26 4.28 9.94
N ILE A 91 -15.66 3.50 8.94
CA ILE A 91 -15.03 3.47 7.61
C ILE A 91 -15.44 4.69 6.79
N GLN A 92 -14.47 5.52 6.41
CA GLN A 92 -14.69 6.72 5.59
C GLN A 92 -14.55 6.46 4.09
N GLU A 93 -13.69 5.52 3.72
CA GLU A 93 -13.40 5.24 2.31
C GLU A 93 -12.96 3.79 2.11
N ILE A 94 -13.46 3.16 1.05
CA ILE A 94 -13.01 1.83 0.61
C ILE A 94 -12.48 1.94 -0.81
N ARG A 95 -11.27 1.45 -1.05
CA ARG A 95 -10.66 1.40 -2.39
C ARG A 95 -10.50 -0.03 -2.84
N ILE A 96 -11.08 -0.38 -3.98
CA ILE A 96 -10.86 -1.65 -4.66
C ILE A 96 -9.91 -1.38 -5.83
N CYS A 97 -8.67 -1.81 -5.66
CA CYS A 97 -7.58 -1.51 -6.58
C CYS A 97 -7.28 -2.75 -7.43
N PRO A 98 -7.43 -2.69 -8.77
CA PRO A 98 -7.02 -3.78 -9.65
C PRO A 98 -5.50 -3.93 -9.61
N MET A 99 -5.02 -5.14 -9.36
CA MET A 99 -3.60 -5.45 -9.32
C MET A 99 -3.23 -6.33 -10.50
N TYR A 100 -2.11 -6.00 -11.14
CA TYR A 100 -1.55 -6.76 -12.26
C TYR A 100 -2.56 -7.01 -13.41
N GLY A 101 -3.26 -5.96 -13.85
CA GLY A 101 -4.25 -6.06 -14.92
C GLY A 101 -5.54 -6.77 -14.51
N GLY A 102 -5.91 -6.71 -13.22
CA GLY A 102 -7.17 -7.28 -12.72
C GLY A 102 -7.11 -8.74 -12.30
N ARG A 103 -5.90 -9.33 -12.24
CA ARG A 103 -5.72 -10.72 -11.78
C ARG A 103 -6.13 -10.93 -10.33
N TYR A 104 -6.03 -9.89 -9.51
CA TYR A 104 -6.68 -9.83 -8.22
C TYR A 104 -6.94 -8.38 -7.84
N PHE A 105 -7.76 -8.19 -6.82
CA PHE A 105 -8.12 -6.87 -6.32
C PHE A 105 -7.57 -6.71 -4.90
N LYS A 106 -6.85 -5.62 -4.66
CA LYS A 106 -6.47 -5.22 -3.31
C LYS A 106 -7.53 -4.28 -2.76
N ILE A 107 -8.08 -4.61 -1.61
CA ILE A 107 -9.08 -3.79 -0.94
C ILE A 107 -8.41 -3.03 0.19
N GLN A 108 -8.59 -1.72 0.20
CA GLN A 108 -8.05 -0.82 1.22
C GLN A 108 -9.23 -0.19 1.95
N TYR A 109 -9.25 -0.33 3.26
CA TYR A 109 -10.23 0.30 4.14
C TYR A 109 -9.54 1.48 4.83
N CYS A 110 -10.08 2.67 4.68
CA CYS A 110 -9.68 3.87 5.41
C CYS A 110 -10.77 4.15 6.45
N TYR A 111 -10.39 4.16 7.72
CA TYR A 111 -11.30 4.30 8.85
C TYR A 111 -10.74 5.33 9.84
N LEU A 112 -11.65 5.91 10.63
CA LEU A 112 -11.26 6.75 11.76
C LEU A 112 -10.79 5.86 12.91
N GLU A 113 -9.68 6.27 13.50
CA GLU A 113 -9.12 5.71 14.72
C GLU A 113 -8.78 6.89 15.62
N ASP A 114 -9.33 6.90 16.83
CA ASP A 114 -8.94 7.90 17.82
C ASP A 114 -7.50 7.61 18.27
N PRO A 115 -6.66 8.64 18.40
CA PRO A 115 -5.29 8.45 18.86
C PRO A 115 -5.29 7.91 20.29
N GLU A 116 -4.69 6.75 20.50
CA GLU A 116 -4.45 6.23 21.85
C GLU A 116 -3.32 7.05 22.51
N PRO A 117 -3.55 7.66 23.68
CA PRO A 117 -2.51 8.38 24.39
C PRO A 117 -1.44 7.39 24.87
N VAL A 118 -0.25 7.48 24.27
CA VAL A 118 0.93 6.72 24.71
C VAL A 118 1.63 7.53 25.79
N LYS A 119 1.82 6.96 26.98
CA LYS A 119 2.68 7.56 28.01
C LYS A 119 4.11 7.60 27.49
N THR A 120 4.68 8.78 27.34
CA THR A 120 6.07 8.98 26.92
C THR A 120 6.88 9.64 28.05
N SER A 121 8.14 9.25 28.15
CA SER A 121 9.10 9.81 29.10
C SER A 121 9.92 10.89 28.38
N SER A 122 9.67 12.18 28.63
CA SER A 122 10.31 13.28 27.89
C SER A 122 11.84 13.30 27.96
N GLY A 123 12.43 12.70 29.02
CA GLY A 123 13.88 12.59 29.21
C GLY A 123 14.54 11.37 28.57
N ARG A 124 13.77 10.44 27.97
CA ARG A 124 14.31 9.23 27.32
C ARG A 124 14.11 9.33 25.82
N ILE A 125 15.22 9.25 25.10
CA ILE A 125 15.27 9.52 23.67
C ILE A 125 15.82 8.27 22.97
N LEU A 126 15.15 7.84 21.91
CA LEU A 126 15.59 6.78 21.00
C LEU A 126 15.96 7.37 19.65
N ALA A 127 17.25 7.32 19.30
CA ALA A 127 17.73 7.62 17.95
C ALA A 127 17.66 6.36 17.09
N ILE A 128 17.19 6.52 15.84
CA ILE A 128 17.03 5.43 14.87
C ILE A 128 17.73 5.84 13.58
N ASP A 129 18.77 5.10 13.19
CA ASP A 129 19.43 5.23 11.90
C ASP A 129 19.03 4.07 10.99
N LEU A 130 18.49 4.36 9.81
CA LEU A 130 17.99 3.34 8.87
C LEU A 130 19.05 2.99 7.83
N GLY A 131 19.31 1.70 7.65
CA GLY A 131 20.29 1.20 6.70
C GLY A 131 19.83 -0.01 5.88
N LEU A 132 20.76 -0.58 5.12
CA LEU A 132 20.51 -1.76 4.28
C LEU A 132 20.90 -3.07 4.97
N ASP A 133 22.14 -3.16 5.48
CA ASP A 133 22.64 -4.36 6.15
C ASP A 133 22.19 -4.40 7.61
N ASN A 134 22.26 -3.26 8.30
CA ASN A 134 21.53 -2.99 9.53
C ASN A 134 20.29 -2.20 9.13
N LEU A 135 19.12 -2.83 9.11
CA LEU A 135 17.86 -2.20 8.72
C LEU A 135 17.56 -0.98 9.60
N ALA A 136 17.82 -1.10 10.90
CA ALA A 136 17.74 -0.01 11.85
C ALA A 136 18.83 -0.21 12.92
N ALA A 137 19.65 0.82 13.14
CA ALA A 137 20.51 0.93 14.31
C ALA A 137 19.83 1.86 15.31
N CYS A 138 19.55 1.35 16.50
CA CYS A 138 18.78 2.03 17.52
C CYS A 138 19.66 2.29 18.75
N VAL A 139 19.70 3.53 19.23
CA VAL A 139 20.53 3.94 20.39
C VAL A 139 19.71 4.85 21.29
N THR A 140 19.77 4.59 22.59
CA THR A 140 19.14 5.43 23.62
C THR A 140 20.14 6.39 24.25
N ASN A 141 19.66 7.51 24.79
CA ASN A 141 20.49 8.41 25.59
C ASN A 141 20.95 7.80 26.94
N THR A 142 20.37 6.66 27.35
CA THR A 142 20.77 5.88 28.53
C THR A 142 21.82 4.80 28.23
N GLY A 143 22.31 4.71 26.98
CA GLY A 143 23.41 3.83 26.59
C GLY A 143 23.00 2.44 26.06
N THR A 144 21.71 2.09 26.07
CA THR A 144 21.21 0.86 25.44
C THR A 144 21.19 1.02 23.93
N SER A 145 21.70 0.02 23.20
CA SER A 145 21.67 -0.02 21.74
C SER A 145 21.34 -1.41 21.19
N PHE A 146 20.74 -1.47 20.01
CA PHE A 146 20.49 -2.71 19.28
C PHE A 146 20.44 -2.49 17.77
N LEU A 147 20.65 -3.58 17.02
CA LEU A 147 20.61 -3.59 15.57
C LEU A 147 19.49 -4.51 15.07
N MET A 148 18.70 -4.02 14.13
CA MET A 148 17.73 -4.81 13.38
C MET A 148 18.38 -5.30 12.08
N ASP A 149 18.49 -6.61 11.89
CA ASP A 149 19.15 -7.17 10.70
C ASP A 149 18.36 -6.88 9.40
N GLY A 150 19.04 -6.28 8.43
CA GLY A 150 18.53 -5.98 7.09
C GLY A 150 19.02 -6.94 6.01
N ARG A 151 20.03 -7.77 6.30
CA ARG A 151 20.61 -8.72 5.33
C ARG A 151 19.57 -9.70 4.77
N LYS A 152 18.59 -10.11 5.57
CA LYS A 152 17.45 -10.91 5.11
C LYS A 152 16.64 -10.21 4.01
N LEU A 153 16.35 -8.92 4.15
CA LEU A 153 15.64 -8.15 3.12
C LEU A 153 16.48 -8.03 1.85
N LYS A 154 17.78 -7.76 2.00
CA LYS A 154 18.74 -7.69 0.90
C LYS A 154 18.77 -8.99 0.10
N SER A 155 18.87 -10.14 0.76
CA SER A 155 18.84 -11.46 0.13
C SER A 155 17.51 -11.73 -0.62
N ILE A 156 16.36 -11.41 -0.02
CA ILE A 156 15.06 -11.52 -0.67
C ILE A 156 14.99 -10.65 -1.93
N ASN A 157 15.51 -9.42 -1.86
CA ASN A 157 15.50 -8.48 -2.97
C ASN A 157 16.44 -8.93 -4.10
N GLN A 158 17.62 -9.45 -3.77
CA GLN A 158 18.58 -10.00 -4.72
C GLN A 158 17.99 -11.22 -5.46
N TYR A 159 17.41 -12.17 -4.72
CA TYR A 159 16.72 -13.32 -5.29
C TYR A 159 15.61 -12.90 -6.26
N TRP A 160 14.80 -11.92 -5.85
CA TRP A 160 13.73 -11.39 -6.68
C TRP A 160 14.26 -10.76 -7.96
N ASN A 161 15.31 -9.93 -7.89
CA ASN A 161 15.93 -9.31 -9.05
C ASN A 161 16.44 -10.36 -10.05
N LYS A 162 17.20 -11.37 -9.58
CA LYS A 162 17.70 -12.46 -10.41
C LYS A 162 16.57 -13.21 -11.12
N ARG A 163 15.52 -13.57 -10.36
CA ARG A 163 14.40 -14.35 -10.90
C ARG A 163 13.51 -13.52 -11.83
N LYS A 164 13.32 -12.23 -11.52
CA LYS A 164 12.59 -11.27 -12.37
C LYS A 164 13.29 -11.10 -13.71
N ALA A 165 14.61 -10.87 -13.73
CA ALA A 165 15.37 -10.69 -14.97
C ALA A 165 15.21 -11.89 -15.92
N ARG A 166 15.38 -13.11 -15.40
CA ARG A 166 15.17 -14.36 -16.17
C ARG A 166 13.74 -14.44 -16.73
N LEU A 167 12.73 -14.26 -15.88
CA LEU A 167 11.33 -14.39 -16.30
C LEU A 167 10.89 -13.29 -17.27
N GLN A 168 11.41 -12.07 -17.12
CA GLN A 168 11.15 -10.97 -18.05
C GLN A 168 11.77 -11.24 -19.43
N SER A 169 12.99 -11.78 -19.48
CA SER A 169 13.61 -12.18 -20.75
C SER A 169 12.76 -13.21 -21.51
N ILE A 170 12.28 -14.25 -20.80
CA ILE A 170 11.39 -15.27 -21.39
C ILE A 170 10.07 -14.64 -21.86
N ALA A 171 9.45 -13.78 -21.05
CA ALA A 171 8.20 -13.12 -21.42
C ALA A 171 8.36 -12.25 -22.67
N ALA A 172 9.47 -11.50 -22.76
CA ALA A 172 9.77 -10.66 -23.91
C ALA A 172 9.92 -11.48 -25.21
N LYS A 173 10.60 -12.65 -25.16
CA LYS A 173 10.69 -13.58 -26.30
C LYS A 173 9.32 -14.11 -26.76
N GLN A 174 8.33 -14.12 -25.86
CA GLN A 174 6.95 -14.51 -26.17
C GLN A 174 6.07 -13.31 -26.57
N GLY A 175 6.65 -12.12 -26.80
CA GLY A 175 5.90 -10.89 -27.10
C GLY A 175 5.06 -10.36 -25.93
N ARG A 176 5.30 -10.83 -24.70
CA ARG A 176 4.51 -10.51 -23.51
C ARG A 176 5.30 -9.63 -22.55
N LYS A 177 4.69 -8.53 -22.09
CA LYS A 177 5.29 -7.67 -21.05
C LYS A 177 5.22 -8.28 -19.64
N THR A 178 4.24 -9.15 -19.38
CA THR A 178 4.01 -9.73 -18.05
C THR A 178 3.44 -11.15 -18.14
N THR A 179 3.70 -11.96 -17.11
CA THR A 179 3.22 -13.35 -16.99
C THR A 179 2.66 -13.60 -15.59
N ASN A 180 1.88 -14.66 -15.40
CA ASN A 180 1.35 -15.03 -14.08
C ASN A 180 2.49 -15.26 -13.08
N GLN A 181 3.58 -15.91 -13.52
CA GLN A 181 4.76 -16.14 -12.71
C GLN A 181 5.43 -14.83 -12.25
N LEU A 182 5.57 -13.83 -13.14
CA LEU A 182 6.11 -12.51 -12.79
C LEU A 182 5.26 -11.81 -11.74
N CYS A 183 3.94 -11.85 -11.88
CA CYS A 183 3.03 -11.23 -10.93
C CYS A 183 3.03 -11.92 -9.57
N GLN A 184 3.04 -13.25 -9.54
CA GLN A 184 3.16 -14.01 -8.29
C GLN A 184 4.50 -13.77 -7.59
N LEU A 185 5.60 -13.67 -8.36
CA LEU A 185 6.92 -13.33 -7.84
C LEU A 185 6.94 -11.94 -7.20
N ALA A 186 6.35 -10.93 -7.88
CA ALA A 186 6.22 -9.57 -7.33
C ALA A 186 5.34 -9.52 -6.07
N LYS A 187 4.20 -10.21 -6.09
CA LYS A 187 3.28 -10.33 -4.93
C LYS A 187 4.00 -10.93 -3.72
N LYS A 188 4.70 -12.06 -3.92
CA LYS A 188 5.45 -12.75 -2.86
C LYS A 188 6.54 -11.87 -2.26
N ARG A 189 7.30 -11.16 -3.09
CA ARG A 189 8.32 -10.21 -2.63
C ARG A 189 7.68 -9.10 -1.81
N ASN A 190 6.65 -8.45 -2.32
CA ASN A 190 6.01 -7.32 -1.65
C ASN A 190 5.42 -7.71 -0.28
N PHE A 191 4.81 -8.89 -0.16
CA PHE A 191 4.31 -9.37 1.13
C PHE A 191 5.44 -9.67 2.13
N ARG A 192 6.53 -10.31 1.71
CA ARG A 192 7.68 -10.57 2.59
C ARG A 192 8.34 -9.27 3.06
N MET A 193 8.52 -8.30 2.15
CA MET A 193 9.08 -7.00 2.50
C MET A 193 8.19 -6.28 3.53
N GLN A 194 6.87 -6.23 3.30
CA GLN A 194 5.94 -5.59 4.23
C GLN A 194 5.87 -6.28 5.58
N ASP A 195 5.90 -7.61 5.62
CA ASP A 195 5.88 -8.38 6.86
C ASP A 195 7.09 -8.05 7.74
N ILE A 196 8.30 -8.10 7.16
CA ILE A 196 9.54 -7.80 7.88
C ILE A 196 9.53 -6.35 8.37
N LEU A 197 9.22 -5.37 7.50
CA LEU A 197 9.20 -3.96 7.89
C LEU A 197 8.19 -3.68 9.02
N ARG A 198 7.01 -4.30 8.98
CA ARG A 198 6.01 -4.14 10.05
C ARG A 198 6.47 -4.76 11.37
N LYS A 199 7.07 -5.94 11.33
CA LYS A 199 7.61 -6.60 12.53
C LYS A 199 8.78 -5.83 13.12
N THR A 200 9.65 -5.29 12.29
CA THR A 200 10.73 -4.40 12.72
C THR A 200 10.19 -3.14 13.39
N ALA A 201 9.24 -2.45 12.74
CA ALA A 201 8.62 -1.27 13.33
C ALA A 201 7.92 -1.59 14.66
N ARG A 202 7.21 -2.72 14.74
CA ARG A 202 6.57 -3.14 15.98
C ARG A 202 7.58 -3.41 17.10
N TYR A 203 8.66 -4.12 16.80
CA TYR A 203 9.72 -4.38 17.77
C TYR A 203 10.34 -3.08 18.30
N ILE A 204 10.63 -2.12 17.42
CA ILE A 204 11.19 -0.82 17.81
C ILE A 204 10.19 -0.06 18.69
N LEU A 205 8.90 -0.08 18.36
CA LEU A 205 7.86 0.56 19.19
C LEU A 205 7.70 -0.12 20.55
N ASP A 206 7.76 -1.45 20.61
CA ASP A 206 7.71 -2.21 21.86
C ASP A 206 8.94 -1.96 22.73
N PHE A 207 10.11 -1.76 22.13
CA PHE A 207 11.30 -1.32 22.85
C PHE A 207 11.13 0.12 23.35
N ALA A 208 10.60 1.02 22.50
CA ALA A 208 10.41 2.43 22.85
C ALA A 208 9.39 2.64 23.98
N SER A 209 8.47 1.68 24.22
CA SER A 209 7.47 1.78 25.29
C SER A 209 7.97 1.34 26.66
N VAL A 210 9.09 0.60 26.71
CA VAL A 210 9.67 0.09 27.97
C VAL A 210 10.91 0.88 28.42
N ILE A 211 11.44 1.74 27.55
CA ILE A 211 12.48 2.70 27.92
C ILE A 211 11.85 3.89 28.63
#